data_AF-A0A7C3VMH5-F1
#
_entry.id   AF-A0A7C3VMH5-F1
#
_cell.length_a   1.000
_cell.length_b   1.000
_cell.length_c   1.000
_cell.angle_alpha   90.00
_cell.angle_beta   90.00
_cell.angle_gamma   90.00
#
_symmetry.space_group_name_H-M   'P 1'
#
loop_
_entity.id
_entity.type
_entity.pdbx_description
1 polymer ?
#
loop_
_entity_poly.entity_id
_entity_poly.type
_entity_poly.pdbx_seq_one_letter_code
_entity_poly.pdbx_strand_id
1 'polypeptide(L)'
;MKPISVITGLTLALGLAAPAAAQQVLASNPQSVVDYFFQAGVPAQLTTDSVGDPLVEFRVDADTYQVFFYDCTDNSDCLALQF
;
A
#
# COMPACT_ATOMS: atom_id res chain seq x y z
N MET A 1 4.28 -58.39 -27.98
CA MET A 1 4.76 -57.84 -26.69
C MET A 1 4.10 -56.49 -26.48
N LYS A 2 3.53 -56.27 -25.30
CA LYS A 2 2.46 -55.30 -24.97
C LYS A 2 3.00 -53.86 -24.81
N PRO A 3 2.27 -52.79 -25.21
CA PRO A 3 2.67 -51.42 -24.91
C PRO A 3 2.40 -51.11 -23.43
N ILE A 4 3.42 -50.71 -22.69
CA ILE A 4 3.28 -50.22 -21.32
C ILE A 4 2.94 -48.73 -21.41
N SER A 5 1.65 -48.43 -21.26
CA SER A 5 1.15 -47.08 -20.97
C SER A 5 1.65 -46.62 -19.61
N VAL A 6 2.30 -45.47 -19.56
CA VAL A 6 2.56 -44.72 -18.33
C VAL A 6 1.68 -43.47 -18.36
N ILE A 7 0.52 -43.56 -17.72
CA ILE A 7 -0.32 -42.41 -17.37
C ILE A 7 0.12 -42.02 -15.96
N THR A 8 1.06 -41.08 -15.83
CA THR A 8 1.41 -40.51 -14.52
C THR A 8 0.73 -39.15 -14.38
N GLY A 9 -0.17 -39.08 -13.42
CA GLY A 9 -1.18 -38.05 -13.26
C GLY A 9 -0.64 -36.64 -13.08
N LEU A 10 -1.31 -35.70 -13.75
CA LEU A 10 -1.24 -34.27 -13.48
C LEU A 10 -2.00 -33.99 -12.17
N THR A 11 -1.33 -34.07 -11.04
CA THR A 11 -1.89 -33.65 -9.75
C THR A 11 -2.00 -32.13 -9.76
N LEU A 12 -3.20 -31.62 -10.07
CA LEU A 12 -3.53 -30.21 -10.02
C LEU A 12 -3.49 -29.75 -8.55
N ALA A 13 -2.37 -29.19 -8.12
CA ALA A 13 -2.27 -28.47 -6.87
C ALA A 13 -3.10 -27.19 -7.01
N LEU A 14 -4.39 -27.24 -6.66
CA LEU A 14 -5.17 -26.05 -6.37
C LEU A 14 -4.57 -25.40 -5.13
N GLY A 15 -3.56 -24.55 -5.35
CA GLY A 15 -2.98 -23.72 -4.30
C GLY A 15 -4.10 -22.92 -3.65
N LEU A 16 -4.18 -23.03 -2.33
CA LEU A 16 -5.03 -22.18 -1.50
C LEU A 16 -4.59 -20.73 -1.73
N ALA A 17 -5.29 -20.02 -2.59
CA ALA A 17 -5.16 -18.57 -2.68
C ALA A 17 -5.70 -18.01 -1.36
N ALA A 18 -4.78 -17.71 -0.43
CA ALA A 18 -5.14 -16.91 0.73
C ALA A 18 -5.67 -15.55 0.20
N PRO A 19 -6.78 -15.04 0.76
CA PRO A 19 -7.24 -13.71 0.38
C PRO A 19 -6.12 -12.71 0.66
N ALA A 20 -5.73 -11.95 -0.35
CA ALA A 20 -4.86 -10.80 -0.13
C ALA A 20 -5.64 -9.79 0.72
N ALA A 21 -5.20 -9.57 1.96
CA ALA A 21 -5.73 -8.49 2.77
C ALA A 21 -5.24 -7.18 2.13
N ALA A 22 -6.14 -6.46 1.46
CA ALA A 22 -5.82 -5.14 0.92
C ALA A 22 -5.64 -4.18 2.10
N GLN A 23 -4.43 -3.64 2.26
CA GLN A 23 -4.18 -2.60 3.25
C GLN A 23 -4.90 -1.33 2.81
N GLN A 24 -5.78 -0.81 3.66
CA GLN A 24 -6.53 0.40 3.36
C GLN A 24 -5.65 1.64 3.54
N VAL A 25 -5.68 2.55 2.56
CA VAL A 25 -5.07 3.88 2.67
C VAL A 25 -6.12 4.84 3.21
N LEU A 26 -5.88 5.38 4.40
CA LEU A 26 -6.85 6.14 5.18
C LEU A 26 -6.25 7.48 5.61
N ALA A 27 -7.02 8.57 5.45
CA ALA A 27 -6.63 9.90 5.95
C ALA A 27 -6.50 9.93 7.48
N SER A 28 -7.38 9.22 8.19
CA SER A 28 -7.37 9.12 9.66
C SER A 28 -6.19 8.30 10.20
N ASN A 29 -5.44 7.63 9.32
CA ASN A 29 -4.21 6.93 9.66
C ASN A 29 -3.09 7.34 8.68
N PRO A 30 -2.40 8.47 8.91
CA PRO A 30 -1.35 8.95 8.02
C PRO A 30 -0.23 7.95 7.73
N GLN A 31 0.06 7.07 8.70
CA GLN A 31 1.04 6.00 8.52
C GLN A 31 0.64 5.03 7.40
N SER A 32 -0.66 4.79 7.17
CA SER A 32 -1.13 3.93 6.07
C SER A 32 -0.72 4.45 4.68
N VAL A 33 -0.57 5.77 4.51
CA VAL A 33 -0.10 6.39 3.27
C VAL A 33 1.40 6.15 3.08
N VAL A 34 2.19 6.26 4.15
CA VAL A 34 3.62 5.92 4.12
C VAL A 34 3.81 4.44 3.81
N ASP A 35 3.05 3.57 4.47
CA ASP A 35 3.13 2.11 4.26
C ASP A 35 2.76 1.73 2.82
N TYR A 36 1.85 2.46 2.18
CA TYR A 36 1.53 2.30 0.76
C TYR A 36 2.77 2.58 -0.12
N PHE A 37 3.45 3.70 0.08
CA PHE A 37 4.67 4.03 -0.67
C PHE A 37 5.80 3.04 -0.39
N PHE A 38 5.97 2.65 0.88
CA PHE A 38 6.98 1.65 1.26
C PHE A 38 6.76 0.31 0.54
N GLN A 39 5.52 -0.18 0.49
CA GLN A 39 5.18 -1.40 -0.25
C GLN A 39 5.42 -1.27 -1.76
N ALA A 40 5.33 -0.06 -2.30
CA ALA A 40 5.67 0.24 -3.70
C ALA A 40 7.18 0.43 -3.95
N GLY A 41 8.03 0.35 -2.91
CA GLY A 41 9.47 0.59 -3.02
C GLY A 41 9.84 2.07 -3.14
N VAL A 42 8.94 2.98 -2.80
CA VAL A 42 9.13 4.43 -2.86
C VAL A 42 9.47 4.97 -1.47
N PRO A 43 10.62 5.65 -1.28
CA PRO A 43 10.92 6.33 -0.03
C PRO A 43 9.90 7.45 0.23
N ALA A 44 9.23 7.39 1.39
CA ALA A 44 8.29 8.38 1.86
C ALA A 44 8.52 8.66 3.36
N GLN A 45 8.18 9.87 3.80
CA GLN A 45 8.26 10.29 5.19
C GLN A 45 6.96 10.93 5.64
N LEU A 46 6.55 10.63 6.87
CA LEU A 46 5.49 11.36 7.56
C LEU A 46 6.09 12.57 8.29
N THR A 47 5.52 13.74 8.03
CA THR A 47 5.88 15.02 8.64
C THR A 47 4.59 15.80 8.97
N THR A 48 4.73 17.09 9.26
CA THR A 48 3.62 18.02 9.49
C THR A 48 3.70 19.20 8.54
N ASP A 49 2.55 19.73 8.15
CA ASP A 49 2.45 20.95 7.34
C ASP A 49 2.63 22.23 8.19
N SER A 50 2.39 23.40 7.58
CA SER A 50 2.56 24.69 8.25
C SER A 50 1.50 25.03 9.31
N VAL A 51 0.37 24.31 9.34
CA VAL A 51 -0.72 24.49 10.33
C VAL A 51 -0.80 23.36 11.35
N GLY A 52 0.07 22.35 11.20
CA GLY A 52 0.24 21.24 12.14
C GLY A 52 -0.42 19.95 11.69
N ASP A 53 -1.10 19.93 10.55
CA ASP A 53 -1.74 18.73 10.03
C ASP A 53 -0.71 17.73 9.50
N PRO A 54 -1.02 16.43 9.47
CA PRO A 54 -0.13 15.44 8.87
C PRO A 54 0.17 15.76 7.40
N LEU A 55 1.40 15.46 6.98
CA LEU A 55 1.85 15.61 5.60
C LEU A 55 2.73 14.42 5.25
N VAL A 56 2.51 13.79 4.10
CA VAL A 56 3.44 12.77 3.60
C VAL A 56 4.22 13.34 2.44
N GLU A 57 5.55 13.29 2.53
CA GLU A 57 6.44 13.66 1.44
C GLU A 57 7.08 12.40 0.87
N PHE A 58 7.15 12.32 -0.46
CA PHE A 58 7.77 11.19 -1.15
C PHE A 58 8.54 11.66 -2.37
N ARG A 59 9.48 10.83 -2.83
CA ARG A 59 10.35 11.18 -3.96
C ARG A 59 10.20 10.17 -5.09
N VAL A 60 10.03 10.71 -6.29
CA VAL A 60 10.09 9.94 -7.54
C VAL A 60 11.16 10.61 -8.40
N ASP A 61 12.20 9.87 -8.77
CA ASP A 61 13.39 10.40 -9.44
C ASP A 61 14.01 11.61 -8.71
N ALA A 62 14.04 12.78 -9.36
CA ALA A 62 14.59 14.01 -8.81
C ALA A 62 13.54 14.88 -8.10
N ASP A 63 12.26 14.55 -8.24
CA ASP A 63 11.14 15.39 -7.83
C ASP A 63 10.58 14.96 -6.46
N THR A 64 10.19 15.96 -5.67
CA THR A 64 9.52 15.78 -4.37
C THR A 64 8.04 16.06 -4.55
N TYR A 65 7.22 15.13 -4.06
CA TYR A 65 5.76 15.22 -4.05
C TYR A 65 5.25 15.16 -2.62
N GLN A 66 4.00 15.61 -2.45
CA GLN A 66 3.37 15.75 -1.14
C GLN A 66 1.94 15.21 -1.20
N VAL A 67 1.52 14.55 -0.11
CA VAL A 67 0.12 14.20 0.14
C VAL A 67 -0.34 14.99 1.35
N PHE A 68 -1.24 15.94 1.12
CA PHE A 68 -1.83 16.77 2.17
C PHE A 68 -3.04 16.08 2.79
N PHE A 69 -3.21 16.30 4.09
CA PHE A 69 -4.33 15.78 4.87
C PHE A 69 -5.26 16.94 5.22
N TYR A 70 -6.56 16.75 5.02
CA TYR A 70 -7.58 17.77 5.24
C TYR A 70 -8.73 17.29 6.11
N ASP A 71 -9.55 18.24 6.55
CA ASP A 71 -10.69 18.03 7.44
C ASP A 71 -10.28 17.35 8.74
N CYS A 72 -9.14 17.75 9.30
CA CYS A 72 -8.60 17.23 10.54
C CYS A 72 -9.29 17.85 11.77
N THR A 73 -9.45 17.05 12.82
CA THR A 73 -9.87 17.51 14.15
C THR A 73 -8.64 17.56 15.05
N ASP A 74 -8.30 18.76 15.55
CA ASP A 74 -7.12 18.98 16.42
C ASP A 74 -5.82 18.40 15.82
N ASN A 75 -5.56 18.67 14.54
CA ASN A 75 -4.42 18.15 13.78
C ASN A 75 -4.32 16.61 13.69
N SER A 76 -5.45 15.92 13.88
CA SER A 76 -5.56 14.46 13.84
C SER A 76 -6.88 14.01 13.19
N ASP A 77 -7.08 12.70 13.02
CA ASP A 77 -8.32 12.09 12.49
C ASP A 77 -8.85 12.76 11.22
N CYS A 78 -7.96 13.03 10.27
CA CYS A 78 -8.27 13.69 9.01
C CYS A 78 -9.20 12.85 8.14
N LEU A 79 -10.04 13.49 7.34
CA LEU A 79 -11.08 12.81 6.55
C LEU A 79 -10.80 12.82 5.04
N ALA A 80 -9.86 13.64 4.57
CA ALA A 80 -9.55 13.80 3.15
C ALA A 80 -8.05 13.81 2.87
N LEU A 81 -7.68 13.36 1.66
CA LEU A 81 -6.33 13.41 1.11
C LEU A 81 -6.33 14.26 -0.18
N GLN A 82 -5.25 15.02 -0.40
CA GLN A 82 -4.94 15.70 -1.66
C GLN A 82 -3.55 15.27 -2.14
N PHE A 83 -3.40 15.06 -3.44
CA PHE A 83 -2.18 14.57 -4.11
C PHE A 83 -1.66 15.59 -5.12
#